data_AF-A0A7T1MN15-F1
#
_entry.id   AF-A0A7T1MN15-F1
#
_cell.length_a   1.000
_cell.length_b   1.000
_cell.length_c   1.000
_cell.angle_alpha   90.00
_cell.angle_beta   90.00
_cell.angle_gamma   90.00
#
_symmetry.space_group_name_H-M   'P 1'
#
loop_
_entity.id
_entity.type
_entity.pdbx_description
1 polymer ?
#
loop_
_entity_poly.entity_id
_entity_poly.type
_entity_poly.pdbx_seq_one_letter_code
_entity_poly.pdbx_strand_id
1 'polypeptide(L)'
;MPLLQDPPERVRLLRWQRDDRGTLQPRSLRPLALPAEGWGLTDLLASEQELLGLWRRFTAPDQWQARLVLYPAEAMAAGPSSDPAGRPVTPLVSWNLLQLGLPADNWEVVLATPPMPDGRPSVLLATDDNFNPRQRSLVARLVPRQIAGCRSTGQRSFKSEP
;
A
#
# COMPACT_ATOMS: atom_id res chain seq x y z
N MET A 1 14.78 -19.04 -21.29
CA MET A 1 13.32 -19.17 -21.03
C MET A 1 12.76 -17.78 -20.78
N PRO A 2 11.61 -17.41 -21.35
CA PRO A 2 10.98 -16.11 -21.07
C PRO A 2 10.45 -16.07 -19.63
N LEU A 3 10.44 -14.87 -19.04
CA LEU A 3 9.79 -14.63 -17.74
C LEU A 3 8.27 -14.69 -17.93
N LEU A 4 7.57 -15.28 -16.96
CA LEU A 4 6.10 -15.35 -16.92
C LEU A 4 5.57 -14.33 -15.92
N GLN A 5 4.58 -13.53 -16.34
CA GLN A 5 3.90 -12.55 -15.50
C GLN A 5 2.65 -13.17 -14.87
N ASP A 6 2.26 -12.66 -13.70
CA ASP A 6 0.96 -12.98 -13.08
C ASP A 6 -0.22 -12.59 -13.98
N PRO A 7 -1.39 -13.25 -13.81
CA PRO A 7 -2.63 -12.78 -14.40
C PRO A 7 -2.89 -11.30 -14.05
N PRO A 8 -3.42 -10.49 -14.98
CA PRO A 8 -3.51 -9.03 -14.82
C PRO A 8 -4.41 -8.57 -13.66
N GLU A 9 -5.27 -9.45 -13.15
CA GLU A 9 -6.20 -9.15 -12.05
C GLU A 9 -5.65 -9.48 -10.66
N ARG A 10 -4.40 -9.96 -10.56
CA ARG A 10 -3.79 -10.32 -9.28
C ARG A 10 -2.29 -10.02 -9.21
N VAL A 11 -1.79 -9.86 -8.00
CA VAL A 11 -0.34 -9.87 -7.73
C VAL A 11 -0.03 -10.79 -6.57
N ARG A 12 0.88 -11.73 -6.78
CA ARG A 12 1.41 -12.60 -5.72
C ARG A 12 2.52 -11.88 -4.96
N LEU A 13 2.47 -11.98 -3.63
CA LEU A 13 3.44 -11.35 -2.73
C LEU A 13 4.11 -12.40 -1.84
N LEU A 14 5.32 -12.08 -1.42
CA LEU A 14 6.06 -12.80 -0.39
C LEU A 14 6.21 -11.90 0.84
N ARG A 15 6.09 -12.50 2.02
CA ARG A 15 6.54 -11.87 3.28
C ARG A 15 7.82 -12.56 3.73
N TRP A 16 8.87 -11.78 3.94
CA TRP A 16 10.09 -12.25 4.57
C TRP A 16 9.95 -12.22 6.09
N GLN A 17 10.32 -13.31 6.76
CA GLN A 17 10.22 -13.47 8.21
C GLN A 17 11.46 -14.19 8.72
N ARG A 18 11.93 -13.89 9.93
CA ARG A 18 13.00 -14.66 10.55
C ARG A 18 12.43 -15.88 11.24
N ASP A 19 13.08 -17.03 11.10
CA ASP A 19 12.80 -18.22 11.92
C ASP A 19 13.44 -18.11 13.32
N ASP A 20 13.24 -19.13 14.16
CA ASP A 20 13.79 -19.19 15.52
C ASP A 20 15.32 -19.12 15.57
N ARG A 21 16.00 -19.38 14.44
CA ARG A 21 17.45 -19.30 14.29
C ARG A 21 17.90 -17.97 13.68
N GLY A 22 16.97 -17.04 13.44
CA GLY A 22 17.23 -15.74 12.84
C GLY A 22 17.38 -15.75 11.31
N THR A 23 17.16 -16.87 10.64
CA THR A 23 17.31 -16.98 9.18
C THR A 23 16.12 -16.37 8.48
N LEU A 24 16.35 -15.54 7.45
CA LEU A 24 15.27 -14.92 6.68
C LEU A 24 14.63 -15.95 5.73
N GLN A 25 13.37 -16.27 5.96
CA GLN A 25 12.58 -17.22 5.19
C GLN A 25 11.44 -16.48 4.44
N PRO A 26 11.25 -16.76 3.14
CA PRO A 26 10.10 -16.24 2.41
C PRO A 26 8.85 -17.08 2.73
N ARG A 27 7.72 -16.41 2.94
CA ARG A 27 6.41 -17.04 3.03
C ARG A 27 5.48 -16.44 1.98
N SER A 28 4.87 -17.29 1.17
CA SER A 28 3.83 -16.87 0.23
C SER A 28 2.63 -16.29 0.98
N LEU A 29 2.18 -15.13 0.53
CA LEU A 29 0.90 -14.56 0.90
C LEU A 29 -0.16 -14.94 -0.12
N ARG A 30 -1.43 -14.81 0.26
CA ARG A 30 -2.50 -14.84 -0.72
C ARG A 30 -2.35 -13.66 -1.70
N PRO A 31 -2.71 -13.83 -3.00
CA PRO A 31 -2.58 -12.76 -3.98
C PRO A 31 -3.46 -11.56 -3.60
N LEU A 32 -3.05 -10.34 -3.95
CA LEU A 32 -3.92 -9.17 -3.87
C LEU A 32 -4.77 -9.07 -5.12
N ALA A 33 -6.04 -8.68 -4.98
CA ALA A 33 -6.87 -8.34 -6.12
C ALA A 33 -6.45 -6.98 -6.70
N LEU A 34 -6.27 -6.92 -8.02
CA LEU A 34 -6.00 -5.69 -8.76
C LEU A 34 -7.29 -5.03 -9.26
N PRO A 35 -7.31 -3.69 -9.37
CA PRO A 35 -8.31 -3.03 -10.20
C PRO A 35 -8.20 -3.51 -11.66
N ALA A 36 -9.32 -3.52 -12.38
CA ALA A 36 -9.36 -3.97 -13.79
C ALA A 36 -8.38 -3.19 -14.68
N GLU A 37 -7.78 -3.90 -15.65
CA GLU A 37 -6.84 -3.51 -16.71
C GLU A 37 -6.04 -2.19 -16.57
N GLY A 38 -4.71 -2.33 -16.68
CA GLY A 38 -3.76 -1.23 -16.82
C GLY A 38 -3.27 -0.62 -15.52
N TRP A 39 -3.62 -1.20 -14.36
CA TRP A 39 -3.08 -0.78 -13.07
C TRP A 39 -1.85 -1.62 -12.69
N GLY A 40 -0.78 -0.93 -12.28
CA GLY A 40 0.40 -1.53 -11.71
C GLY A 40 0.55 -1.16 -10.23
N LEU A 41 0.94 -2.15 -9.42
CA LEU A 41 1.42 -1.90 -8.06
C LEU A 41 2.83 -1.31 -8.15
N THR A 42 3.04 -0.13 -7.57
CA THR A 42 4.34 0.54 -7.65
C THR A 42 5.11 0.49 -6.33
N ASP A 43 4.41 0.51 -5.19
CA ASP A 43 5.04 0.45 -3.87
C ASP A 43 4.06 -0.08 -2.81
N LEU A 44 4.61 -0.59 -1.71
CA LEU A 44 3.90 -1.23 -0.60
C LEU A 44 4.43 -0.75 0.75
N LEU A 45 3.53 -0.32 1.61
CA LEU A 45 3.82 -0.04 3.02
C LEU A 45 3.08 -1.05 3.90
N ALA A 46 3.83 -1.93 4.56
CA ALA A 46 3.28 -2.96 5.43
C ALA A 46 3.31 -2.55 6.91
N SER A 47 2.27 -2.95 7.64
CA SER A 47 2.21 -2.95 9.11
C SER A 47 1.86 -4.36 9.61
N GLU A 48 1.65 -4.52 10.92
CA GLU A 48 1.21 -5.80 11.48
C GLU A 48 -0.22 -6.17 11.06
N GLN A 49 -1.12 -5.18 10.95
CA GLN A 49 -2.55 -5.39 10.72
C GLN A 49 -2.95 -5.09 9.27
N GLU A 50 -2.19 -4.29 8.54
CA GLU A 50 -2.63 -3.75 7.25
C GLU A 50 -1.49 -3.65 6.25
N LEU A 51 -1.83 -3.68 4.96
CA LEU A 51 -0.94 -3.41 3.85
C LEU A 51 -1.51 -2.30 2.98
N LEU A 52 -0.75 -1.23 2.81
CA LEU A 52 -1.09 -0.08 2.01
C LEU A 52 -0.33 -0.14 0.68
N GLY A 53 -1.06 -0.31 -0.43
CA GLY A 53 -0.49 -0.33 -1.77
C GLY A 53 -0.69 0.99 -2.49
N LEU A 54 0.36 1.47 -3.15
CA LEU A 54 0.30 2.55 -4.12
C LEU A 54 0.17 1.94 -5.52
N TRP A 55 -0.90 2.30 -6.20
CA TRP A 55 -1.25 1.80 -7.52
C TRP A 55 -1.25 2.95 -8.50
N ARG A 56 -0.73 2.72 -9.70
CA ARG A 56 -0.77 3.71 -10.78
C ARG A 56 -1.18 3.10 -12.11
N ARG A 57 -1.72 3.94 -12.97
CA ARG A 57 -2.00 3.63 -14.36
C ARG A 57 -1.54 4.80 -15.22
N PHE A 58 -0.91 4.48 -16.33
CA PHE A 58 -0.59 5.43 -17.38
C PHE A 58 -1.47 5.16 -18.59
N THR A 59 -1.99 6.21 -19.20
CA THR A 59 -2.57 6.16 -20.54
C THR A 59 -1.90 7.24 -21.38
N ALA A 60 -1.33 6.82 -22.51
CA ALA A 60 -0.64 7.73 -23.41
C ALA A 60 -1.59 8.83 -23.90
N PRO A 61 -1.10 10.06 -24.13
CA PRO A 61 0.30 10.46 -24.05
C PRO A 61 0.77 10.95 -22.67
N ASP A 62 -0.12 11.27 -21.73
CA ASP A 62 0.28 11.90 -20.46
C ASP A 62 -0.80 11.84 -19.36
N GLN A 63 -1.58 10.75 -19.33
CA GLN A 63 -2.68 10.62 -18.37
C GLN A 63 -2.28 9.65 -17.26
N TRP A 64 -1.84 10.22 -16.14
CA TRP A 64 -1.59 9.47 -14.92
C TRP A 64 -2.84 9.36 -14.06
N GLN A 65 -3.02 8.18 -13.48
CA GLN A 65 -3.99 7.91 -12.44
C GLN A 65 -3.26 7.23 -11.29
N ALA A 66 -3.62 7.58 -10.05
CA ALA A 66 -3.02 6.97 -8.88
C ALA A 66 -4.06 6.68 -7.80
N ARG A 67 -3.90 5.54 -7.14
CA ARG A 67 -4.76 5.10 -6.03
C ARG A 67 -3.90 4.63 -4.86
N LEU A 68 -4.35 4.98 -3.68
CA LEU A 68 -3.88 4.38 -2.44
C LEU A 68 -4.89 3.34 -1.99
N VAL A 69 -4.47 2.12 -1.71
CA VAL A 69 -5.37 0.97 -1.50
C VAL A 69 -4.96 0.23 -0.24
N LEU A 70 -5.90 0.01 0.67
CA LEU A 70 -5.66 -0.67 1.94
C LEU A 70 -6.18 -2.11 1.88
N TYR A 71 -5.35 -3.06 2.28
CA TYR A 71 -5.69 -4.49 2.40
C TYR A 71 -5.57 -4.95 3.86
N PRO A 72 -6.42 -5.91 4.30
CA PRO A 72 -6.33 -6.49 5.64
C PRO A 72 -5.19 -7.52 5.70
N ALA A 73 -4.26 -7.42 6.65
CA ALA A 73 -3.09 -8.30 6.71
C ALA A 73 -3.45 -9.73 7.11
N GLU A 74 -4.43 -9.91 7.99
CA GLU A 74 -4.92 -11.22 8.41
C GLU A 74 -5.50 -12.02 7.24
N ALA A 75 -6.15 -11.35 6.28
CA ALA A 75 -6.72 -12.00 5.11
C ALA A 75 -5.66 -12.49 4.12
N MET A 76 -4.44 -11.94 4.19
CA MET A 76 -3.30 -12.30 3.36
C MET A 76 -2.49 -13.47 3.92
N ALA A 77 -2.61 -13.75 5.23
CA ALA A 77 -1.88 -14.84 5.87
C ALA A 77 -2.35 -16.19 5.30
N ALA A 78 -1.52 -16.83 4.48
CA ALA A 78 -1.80 -18.18 3.99
C ALA A 78 -1.75 -19.16 5.18
N GLY A 79 -2.80 -19.97 5.36
CA GLY A 79 -2.76 -21.11 6.28
C GLY A 79 -1.75 -22.17 5.78
N PRO A 80 -1.37 -23.15 6.63
CA PRO A 80 -0.36 -24.16 6.29
C PRO A 80 -0.70 -25.05 5.08
N SER A 81 -1.93 -25.00 4.56
CA SER A 81 -2.38 -25.80 3.41
C SER A 81 -3.11 -25.01 2.30
N SER A 82 -3.15 -23.68 2.33
CA SER A 82 -3.99 -22.94 1.38
C SER A 82 -3.19 -22.57 0.13
N ASP A 83 -3.57 -23.19 -0.99
CA ASP A 83 -3.24 -22.83 -2.37
C ASP A 83 -2.90 -21.34 -2.54
N PRO A 84 -1.63 -20.97 -2.84
CA PRO A 84 -1.24 -19.59 -3.07
C PRO A 84 -1.85 -18.98 -4.36
N ALA A 85 -2.51 -19.79 -5.20
CA ALA A 85 -3.36 -19.31 -6.30
C ALA A 85 -4.81 -19.03 -5.87
N GLY A 86 -5.14 -19.23 -4.58
CA GLY A 86 -6.45 -19.02 -4.00
C GLY A 86 -7.01 -17.62 -4.24
N ARG A 87 -8.32 -17.46 -3.99
CA ARG A 87 -9.07 -16.23 -4.30
C ARG A 87 -8.29 -14.97 -3.85
N PRO A 88 -8.02 -14.00 -4.74
CA PRO A 88 -7.31 -12.79 -4.38
C PRO A 88 -8.00 -12.01 -3.25
N VAL A 89 -7.21 -11.41 -2.36
CA VAL A 89 -7.68 -10.60 -1.24
C VAL A 89 -8.22 -9.28 -1.80
N THR A 90 -9.47 -8.97 -1.49
CA THR A 90 -10.10 -7.71 -1.89
C THR A 90 -9.66 -6.57 -0.94
N PRO A 91 -9.51 -5.34 -1.43
CA PRO A 91 -9.15 -4.21 -0.58
C PRO A 91 -10.30 -3.82 0.37
N LEU A 92 -9.95 -3.28 1.53
CA LEU A 92 -10.89 -2.66 2.47
C LEU A 92 -11.38 -1.30 1.96
N VAL A 93 -10.45 -0.51 1.41
CA VAL A 93 -10.72 0.83 0.91
C VAL A 93 -9.74 1.19 -0.20
N SER A 94 -10.19 2.02 -1.15
CA SER A 94 -9.37 2.58 -2.22
C SER A 94 -9.65 4.07 -2.33
N TRP A 95 -8.60 4.88 -2.24
CA TRP A 95 -8.64 6.32 -2.42
C TRP A 95 -8.07 6.70 -3.79
N ASN A 96 -8.83 7.47 -4.56
CA ASN A 96 -8.32 8.10 -5.78
C ASN A 96 -7.54 9.36 -5.39
N LEU A 97 -6.22 9.36 -5.62
CA LEU A 97 -5.35 10.47 -5.19
C LEU A 97 -5.67 11.78 -5.92
N LEU A 98 -6.12 11.72 -7.17
CA LEU A 98 -6.50 12.91 -7.93
C LEU A 98 -7.79 13.54 -7.37
N GLN A 99 -8.76 12.72 -6.95
CA GLN A 99 -9.96 13.21 -6.26
C GLN A 99 -9.65 13.78 -4.87
N LEU A 100 -8.52 13.38 -4.26
CA LEU A 100 -8.01 13.99 -3.03
C LEU A 100 -7.26 15.31 -3.27
N GLY A 101 -7.09 15.73 -4.53
CA GLY A 101 -6.43 16.98 -4.92
C GLY A 101 -4.94 16.87 -5.23
N LEU A 102 -4.40 15.65 -5.32
CA LEU A 102 -3.02 15.44 -5.76
C LEU A 102 -2.95 15.55 -7.30
N PRO A 103 -1.85 16.08 -7.85
CA PRO A 103 -1.68 16.14 -9.30
C PRO A 103 -1.67 14.73 -9.94
N ALA A 104 -2.13 14.69 -11.19
CA ALA A 104 -2.00 13.53 -12.06
C ALA A 104 -0.54 13.38 -12.50
N ASP A 105 0.24 12.69 -11.68
CA ASP A 105 1.68 12.54 -11.87
C ASP A 105 2.11 11.10 -11.53
N ASN A 106 3.38 10.79 -11.81
CA ASN A 106 3.96 9.48 -11.65
C ASN A 106 4.34 9.18 -10.19
N TRP A 107 3.33 8.98 -9.34
CA TRP A 107 3.51 8.59 -7.94
C TRP A 107 4.13 7.20 -7.84
N GLU A 108 5.33 7.08 -7.26
CA GLU A 108 6.08 5.82 -7.21
C GLU A 108 6.44 5.35 -5.80
N VAL A 109 6.28 6.22 -4.79
CA VAL A 109 6.76 5.93 -3.43
C VAL A 109 5.66 6.17 -2.40
N VAL A 110 5.55 5.27 -1.42
CA VAL A 110 4.78 5.44 -0.18
C VAL A 110 5.63 5.08 1.03
N LEU A 111 5.77 6.03 1.97
CA LEU A 111 6.56 5.86 3.18
C LEU A 111 5.73 6.15 4.42
N ALA A 112 5.94 5.36 5.48
CA ALA A 112 5.54 5.76 6.82
C ALA A 112 6.31 7.02 7.23
N THR A 113 5.65 7.92 7.94
CA THR A 113 6.29 9.11 8.51
C THR A 113 5.98 9.23 9.99
N PRO A 114 6.78 9.99 10.76
CA PRO A 114 6.40 10.36 12.10
C PRO A 114 4.97 10.92 12.13
N PRO A 115 4.19 10.69 13.19
CA PRO A 115 2.87 11.29 13.32
C PRO A 115 2.90 12.82 13.21
N MET A 116 1.75 13.42 12.92
CA MET A 116 1.57 14.86 13.05
C MET A 116 1.70 15.28 14.52
N PRO A 117 1.95 16.57 14.84
CA PRO A 117 2.01 17.04 16.22
C PRO A 117 0.74 16.77 17.04
N ASP A 118 -0.40 16.61 16.36
CA ASP A 118 -1.69 16.24 16.95
C ASP A 118 -1.90 14.71 17.08
N GLY A 119 -0.85 13.92 16.84
CA GLY A 119 -0.85 12.46 16.98
C GLY A 119 -1.43 11.70 15.79
N ARG A 120 -1.99 12.38 14.77
CA ARG A 120 -2.54 11.67 13.60
C ARG A 120 -1.43 10.94 12.83
N PRO A 121 -1.67 9.69 12.38
CA PRO A 121 -0.73 9.01 11.51
C PRO A 121 -0.62 9.76 10.18
N SER A 122 0.54 9.66 9.53
CA SER A 122 0.73 10.22 8.21
C SER A 122 1.61 9.34 7.35
N VAL A 123 1.41 9.45 6.05
CA VAL A 123 2.29 8.85 5.05
C VAL A 123 2.84 9.95 4.15
N LEU A 124 4.00 9.69 3.55
CA LEU A 124 4.60 10.53 2.53
C LEU A 124 4.55 9.79 1.21
N LEU A 125 4.13 10.51 0.18
CA LEU A 125 4.16 10.07 -1.20
C LEU A 125 5.20 10.89 -1.96
N ALA A 126 5.84 10.28 -2.95
CA ALA A 126 6.70 10.99 -3.88
C ALA A 126 6.48 10.53 -5.33
N THR A 127 6.76 11.44 -6.25
CA THR A 127 6.73 11.19 -7.69
C THR A 127 8.14 11.09 -8.26
N ASP A 128 8.29 10.31 -9.33
CA ASP A 128 9.49 10.28 -10.17
C ASP A 128 9.17 10.94 -11.51
N ASP A 129 9.99 11.89 -11.94
CA ASP A 129 9.79 12.59 -13.21
C ASP A 129 10.24 11.78 -14.43
N ASN A 130 10.99 10.67 -14.24
CA ASN A 130 11.53 9.84 -15.32
C ASN A 130 12.24 10.64 -16.44
N PHE A 131 12.82 11.80 -16.10
CA PHE A 131 13.40 12.76 -17.05
C PHE A 131 12.41 13.27 -18.13
N ASN A 132 11.10 13.15 -17.88
CA ASN A 132 10.06 13.65 -18.75
C ASN A 132 9.74 15.11 -18.38
N PRO A 133 9.88 16.08 -19.30
CA PRO A 133 9.63 17.49 -19.00
C PRO A 133 8.19 17.84 -18.63
N ARG A 134 7.26 16.89 -18.79
CA ARG A 134 5.85 17.04 -18.37
C ARG A 134 5.57 16.52 -16.96
N GLN A 135 6.49 15.77 -16.38
CA GLN A 135 6.38 15.22 -15.04
C GLN A 135 7.19 16.08 -14.05
N ARG A 136 6.85 16.00 -12.77
CA ARG A 136 7.49 16.81 -11.72
C ARG A 136 7.92 15.91 -10.58
N SER A 137 9.08 16.19 -9.98
CA SER A 137 9.42 15.62 -8.67
C SER A 137 8.64 16.36 -7.56
N LEU A 138 7.75 15.65 -6.91
CA LEU A 138 6.84 16.15 -5.89
C LEU A 138 6.93 15.28 -4.65
N VAL A 139 6.65 15.90 -3.51
CA VAL A 139 6.49 15.22 -2.23
C VAL A 139 5.17 15.69 -1.62
N ALA A 140 4.31 14.75 -1.22
CA ALA A 140 3.04 15.02 -0.57
C ALA A 140 2.92 14.25 0.73
N ARG A 141 2.56 14.93 1.82
CA ARG A 141 2.22 14.27 3.10
C ARG A 141 0.71 14.12 3.20
N LEU A 142 0.23 12.89 3.35
CA LEU A 142 -1.18 12.59 3.57
C LEU A 142 -1.44 12.32 5.05
N VAL A 143 -2.54 12.89 5.53
CA VAL A 143 -3.01 12.76 6.91
C VAL A 143 -4.51 12.49 6.87
N PRO A 144 -5.06 11.58 7.70
CA PRO A 144 -6.50 11.39 7.78
C PRO A 144 -7.23 12.70 8.10
N ARG A 145 -8.34 12.95 7.41
CA ARG A 145 -9.23 14.06 7.74
C ARG A 145 -9.82 13.83 9.13
N GLN A 146 -9.82 14.86 9.96
CA GLN A 146 -10.61 14.82 11.19
C GLN A 146 -12.08 14.93 10.80
N ILE A 147 -12.84 13.86 11.01
CA ILE A 147 -14.29 13.90 10.88
C ILE A 147 -14.84 14.17 12.28
N ALA A 148 -15.57 15.28 12.44
CA ALA A 148 -16.23 15.60 13.68
C ALA A 148 -17.13 14.42 14.11
N GLY A 149 -16.87 13.84 15.29
CA GLY A 149 -17.61 12.70 15.82
C GLY A 149 -16.83 11.38 15.91
N CYS A 150 -15.76 11.20 15.14
CA CYS A 150 -14.86 10.05 15.29
C CYS A 150 -13.71 10.40 16.24
N ARG A 151 -13.87 10.16 17.55
CA ARG A 151 -12.75 10.21 18.50
C ARG A 151 -11.97 8.89 18.42
N SER A 152 -10.68 8.94 18.13
CA SER A 152 -9.79 7.79 18.23
C SER A 152 -9.67 7.37 19.70
N THR A 153 -10.45 6.39 20.11
CA THR A 153 -10.27 5.70 21.39
C THR A 153 -9.01 4.85 21.30
N GLY A 154 -7.86 5.42 21.67
CA GLY A 154 -6.58 4.74 21.44
C GLY A 154 -5.41 5.30 22.25
N GLN A 155 -5.62 5.62 23.53
CA GLN A 155 -4.49 5.79 24.45
C GLN A 155 -4.83 5.06 25.75
N ARG A 156 -4.63 3.73 25.77
CA ARG A 156 -4.53 3.01 27.04
C ARG A 156 -3.15 3.33 27.60
N SER A 157 -3.09 4.23 28.57
CA SER A 157 -1.94 4.34 29.46
C SER A 157 -1.79 3.01 30.20
N PHE A 158 -0.73 2.26 29.88
CA PHE A 158 -0.23 1.25 30.80
C PHE A 158 0.39 2.02 31.98
N LYS A 159 -0.29 1.99 33.13
CA LYS A 159 0.36 2.28 34.40
C LYS A 159 1.26 1.09 34.72
N SER A 160 2.56 1.33 34.76
CA SER A 160 3.49 0.49 35.50
C SER A 160 3.24 0.76 36.98
N GLU A 161 2.91 -0.27 37.75
CA GLU A 161 3.01 -0.23 39.21
C GLU A 161 4.09 -1.23 39.66
N PRO A 162 4.77 -0.92 40.78
CA PRO A 162 6.10 -1.45 41.14
C PRO A 162 6.12 -2.91 41.61
#